data_AF-A0A2E4WWU6-F1
#
_entry.id   AF-A0A2E4WWU6-F1
#
_cell.length_a   1.000
_cell.length_b   1.000
_cell.length_c   1.000
_cell.angle_alpha   90.00
_cell.angle_beta   90.00
_cell.angle_gamma   90.00
#
_symmetry.space_group_name_H-M   'P 1'
#
loop_
_entity.id
_entity.type
_entity.pdbx_description
1 polymer ?
#
loop_
_entity_poly.entity_id
_entity_poly.type
_entity_poly.pdbx_seq_one_letter_code
_entity_poly.pdbx_strand_id
1 'polypeptide(L)' 'MSSEERDRKMLAVAIASVLLEESVGVSISPSAGRAVGSHWSSAHRRMSIGGGSLLKSRSSRSVNR' A
#
# COMPACT_ATOMS: atom_id res chain seq x y z
N MET A 1 -36.52 5.41 -3.86
CA MET A 1 -35.06 5.29 -4.03
C MET A 1 -34.79 4.05 -4.85
N SER A 2 -33.99 4.16 -5.92
CA SER A 2 -33.59 2.98 -6.71
C SER A 2 -32.61 2.11 -5.91
N SER A 3 -32.48 0.83 -6.28
CA SER A 3 -31.53 -0.08 -5.63
C SER A 3 -30.10 0.48 -5.66
N GLU A 4 -29.67 1.02 -6.81
CA GLU A 4 -28.34 1.61 -6.96
C GLU A 4 -28.09 2.79 -6.02
N GLU A 5 -29.11 3.61 -5.79
CA GLU A 5 -29.00 4.78 -4.92
C GLU A 5 -28.85 4.37 -3.44
N ARG A 6 -29.47 3.25 -3.06
CA ARG A 6 -29.31 2.63 -1.74
C ARG A 6 -27.91 2.02 -1.59
N ASP A 7 -27.41 1.33 -2.61
CA ASP A 7 -26.08 0.71 -2.60
C ASP A 7 -24.97 1.77 -2.51
N ARG A 8 -25.08 2.88 -3.25
CA ARG A 8 -24.12 4.00 -3.14
C ARG A 8 -24.10 4.61 -1.76
N LYS A 9 -25.26 4.77 -1.11
CA LYS A 9 -25.33 5.26 0.28
C LYS A 9 -24.69 4.27 1.26
N MET A 10 -24.95 2.97 1.11
CA MET A 10 -24.33 1.95 1.95
C MET A 10 -22.81 1.94 1.79
N LEU A 11 -22.30 2.08 0.57
CA LEU A 11 -20.87 2.19 0.30
C LEU A 11 -20.26 3.43 0.97
N ALA A 12 -20.92 4.59 0.86
CA ALA A 12 -20.47 5.83 1.51
C ALA A 12 -20.40 5.71 3.04
N VAL A 13 -21.41 5.06 3.65
CA VAL A 13 -21.43 4.80 5.10
C VAL A 13 -20.30 3.86 5.52
N ALA A 14 -20.03 2.81 4.74
CA ALA A 14 -18.93 1.90 5.02
C ALA A 14 -17.57 2.62 4.96
N ILE A 15 -17.33 3.44 3.93
CA ILE A 15 -16.11 4.24 3.80
C ILE A 15 -15.96 5.22 4.97
N ALA A 16 -17.02 5.95 5.32
CA ALA A 16 -17.00 6.90 6.43
C ALA A 16 -16.71 6.22 7.77
N SER A 17 -17.25 5.01 7.99
CA SER A 17 -17.02 4.24 9.23
C SER A 17 -15.55 3.84 9.37
N VAL A 18 -14.92 3.39 8.28
CA VAL A 18 -13.49 3.07 8.26
C VAL A 18 -12.65 4.31 8.60
N LEU A 19 -12.89 5.44 7.91
CA LEU A 19 -12.14 6.68 8.15
C LEU A 19 -12.29 7.20 9.58
N LEU A 20 -13.49 7.07 10.16
CA LEU A 20 -13.74 7.42 11.56
C LEU A 20 -12.93 6.52 12.51
N GLU A 21 -12.92 5.21 12.31
CA GLU A 21 -12.08 4.31 13.11
C GLU A 21 -10.58 4.58 12.94
N GLU A 22 -10.12 4.94 11.74
CA GLU A 22 -8.72 5.32 11.52
C GLU A 22 -8.32 6.56 12.31
N SER A 23 -9.21 7.55 12.40
CA SER A 23 -8.97 8.78 13.16
C SER A 23 -8.85 8.56 14.67
N VAL A 24 -9.42 7.46 15.18
CA VAL A 24 -9.37 7.05 16.59
C VAL A 24 -8.13 6.17 16.87
N GLY A 25 -7.31 5.90 15.86
CA GLY A 25 -6.09 5.09 16.00
C GLY A 25 -6.36 3.58 16.12
N VAL A 26 -7.59 3.15 15.79
CA VAL A 26 -7.98 1.73 15.71
C VAL A 26 -7.73 1.16 14.29
N SER A 27 -7.12 1.95 13.40
CA SER A 27 -6.78 1.48 12.06
C SER A 27 -5.79 0.33 12.10
N ILE A 28 -5.97 -0.58 11.14
CA ILE A 28 -4.99 -1.61 10.79
C ILE A 28 -3.80 -0.90 10.14
N SER A 29 -2.94 -0.32 10.96
CA SER A 29 -1.68 0.22 10.48
C SER A 29 -0.87 -0.92 9.86
N PRO A 30 -0.27 -0.72 8.66
CA PRO A 30 0.67 -1.68 8.13
C PRO A 30 1.77 -1.90 9.18
N SER A 31 2.15 -3.16 9.42
CA SER A 31 3.27 -3.45 10.31
C SER A 31 4.50 -2.62 9.91
N ALA A 32 5.38 -2.29 10.85
CA ALA A 32 6.51 -1.38 10.61
C ALA A 32 7.35 -1.73 9.36
N GLY A 33 7.40 -3.02 8.96
CA GLY A 33 8.04 -3.45 7.71
C GLY A 33 7.29 -3.06 6.43
N ARG A 34 5.96 -2.99 6.47
CA ARG A 34 5.07 -2.62 5.36
C ARG A 34 4.85 -1.12 5.18
N ALA A 35 5.41 -0.28 6.05
CA ALA A 35 5.39 1.16 5.87
C ALA A 35 5.99 1.54 4.50
N VAL A 36 5.23 2.33 3.73
CA VAL A 36 5.67 2.84 2.43
C VAL A 36 6.93 3.67 2.64
N GLY A 37 8.02 3.31 1.95
CA GLY A 37 9.32 3.97 2.07
C GLY A 37 10.41 3.07 2.64
N SER A 38 10.07 1.92 3.25
CA SER A 38 11.09 0.93 3.62
C SER A 38 11.73 0.34 2.34
N HIS A 39 13.04 0.17 2.33
CA HIS A 39 13.75 -0.46 1.21
C HIS A 39 13.16 -1.83 0.84
N TRP A 40 12.59 -2.55 1.81
CA TRP A 40 11.88 -3.80 1.62
C TRP A 40 10.59 -3.64 0.82
N SER A 41 9.73 -2.66 1.16
CA SER A 41 8.48 -2.41 0.42
C SER A 41 8.73 -2.12 -1.07
N SER A 42 9.73 -1.30 -1.38
CA SER A 42 10.14 -0.95 -2.73
C SER A 42 10.76 -2.13 -3.49
N ALA A 43 11.59 -2.94 -2.81
CA ALA A 43 12.20 -4.13 -3.41
C ALA A 43 11.14 -5.20 -3.71
N HIS A 44 10.20 -5.42 -2.79
CA HIS A 44 9.16 -6.43 -2.92
C HIS A 44 8.16 -6.06 -4.03
N ARG A 45 7.71 -4.80 -4.09
CA ARG A 45 6.86 -4.31 -5.20
C ARG A 45 7.55 -4.47 -6.55
N ARG A 46 8.85 -4.19 -6.63
CA ARG A 46 9.62 -4.35 -7.86
C ARG A 46 9.68 -5.82 -8.28
N MET A 47 9.92 -6.74 -7.33
CA MET A 47 9.89 -8.19 -7.60
C MET A 47 8.51 -8.68 -8.05
N SER A 48 7.42 -8.23 -7.41
CA SER A 48 6.06 -8.62 -7.79
C SER A 48 5.66 -8.18 -9.20
N ILE A 49 6.29 -7.11 -9.73
CA ILE A 49 6.08 -6.60 -11.10
C ILE A 49 7.12 -7.20 -12.07
N GLY A 50 7.94 -8.17 -11.63
CA GLY A 50 8.96 -8.82 -12.45
C GLY A 50 10.28 -8.06 -12.56
N GLY A 51 10.44 -6.95 -11.84
CA GLY A 51 11.70 -6.21 -11.76
C GLY A 51 12.67 -6.83 -10.73
N GLY A 52 13.96 -6.84 -11.06
CA GLY A 52 14.99 -7.41 -10.18
C GLY A 52 15.21 -6.66 -8.86
N SER A 53 15.76 -7.36 -7.86
CA SER A 53 16.08 -6.80 -6.54
C SER A 53 16.96 -5.52 -6.63
N LEU A 54 16.62 -4.51 -5.81
CA LEU A 54 17.37 -3.26 -5.66
C LEU A 54 18.84 -3.49 -5.25
N LEU A 55 19.12 -4.56 -4.49
CA LEU A 55 20.46 -4.92 -4.06
C LEU A 55 21.35 -5.30 -5.26
N LYS A 56 20.81 -6.06 -6.22
CA LYS A 56 21.50 -6.39 -7.47
C LYS A 56 21.61 -5.17 -8.39
N SER A 57 20.60 -4.30 -8.42
CA SER A 57 20.60 -3.08 -9.24
C SER A 57 21.70 -2.09 -8.84
N ARG A 58 22.04 -1.95 -7.54
CA ARG A 58 23.15 -1.09 -7.08
C ARG A 58 24.53 -1.67 -7.40
N SER A 59 24.67 -2.99 -7.40
CA SER A 59 25.93 -3.67 -7.76
C SER A 59 26.36 -3.43 -9.22
N SER A 60 25.44 -3.09 -10.11
CA SER A 60 25.77 -2.83 -11.52
C SER A 60 26.39 -1.44 -11.75
N ARG A 61 26.29 -0.50 -10.81
CA ARG A 61 26.78 0.88 -10.96
C ARG A 61 28.21 1.10 -10.44
N SER A 62 28.84 0.10 -9.82
CA SER A 62 30.21 0.23 -9.29
C SER A 62 31.27 -0.55 -10.08
N VAL A 63 30.93 -1.11 -11.25
CA VAL A 63 31.95 -1.62 -12.17
C VAL A 63 32.39 -0.45 -13.05
N ASN A 64 33.37 0.32 -12.56
CA ASN A 64 34.26 1.05 -13.46
C ASN A 64 35.06 0.00 -14.21
N ARG A 65 34.82 -0.15 -15.51
CA ARG A 65 35.71 -0.87 -16.42
C ARG A 65 36.04 0.04 -17.58
#